data_AF-A0A973CJZ6-F1
#
_entry.id   AF-A0A973CJZ6-F1
#
_cell.length_a   1.000
_cell.length_b   1.000
_cell.length_c   1.000
_cell.angle_alpha   90.00
_cell.angle_beta   90.00
_cell.angle_gamma   90.00
#
_symmetry.space_group_name_H-M   'P 1'
#
loop_
_entity.id
_entity.type
_entity.pdbx_description
1 polymer ?
#
loop_
_entity_poly.entity_id
_entity_poly.type
_entity_poly.pdbx_seq_one_letter_code
_entity_poly.pdbx_strand_id
1 'polypeptide(L)'
;VFTAGPDAEDHNCHAVLWSKKSFAGTMKVSFEFTRLDSINRFVNIIYFQANGTGEGPYQKDIHAWQELRKTPFMKTYFENMDLLHVSFAAFGNDNDDPEDYIRVRRYPVRQDRSFDQIEVEPTIFNTDLFLPNKTVELCFIKTQNDLALEITGGESPFYHHWDLSGVDPTFNGPIGIRQMWQKCSKYKNIKIFTA
;
A
#
# COMPACT_ATOMS: atom_id res chain seq x y z
N VAL A 1 13.69 3.23 10.60
CA VAL A 1 12.43 3.97 10.85
C VAL A 1 12.14 4.75 9.60
N PHE A 2 10.88 4.83 9.19
CA PHE A 2 10.42 5.59 8.04
C PHE A 2 9.31 6.51 8.55
N THR A 3 9.46 7.79 8.28
CA THR A 3 8.65 8.86 8.85
C THR A 3 8.24 9.80 7.73
N ALA A 4 6.95 10.04 7.61
CA ALA A 4 6.40 11.06 6.74
C ALA A 4 6.57 12.46 7.36
N GLY A 5 6.37 13.51 6.57
CA GLY A 5 6.48 14.89 7.06
C GLY A 5 5.41 15.24 8.10
N PRO A 6 5.64 16.26 8.95
CA PRO A 6 4.79 16.55 10.11
C PRO A 6 3.49 17.29 9.78
N ASP A 7 3.40 17.91 8.61
CA ASP A 7 2.30 18.81 8.28
C ASP A 7 1.19 18.05 7.56
N ALA A 8 0.03 17.97 8.21
CA ALA A 8 -1.16 17.41 7.58
C ALA A 8 -1.60 18.28 6.39
N GLU A 9 -2.20 17.65 5.38
CA GLU A 9 -2.67 18.29 4.14
C GLU A 9 -1.58 18.85 3.21
N ASP A 10 -0.31 18.91 3.64
CA ASP A 10 0.81 19.17 2.74
C ASP A 10 1.20 17.89 1.99
N HIS A 11 0.96 17.87 0.68
CA HIS A 11 1.32 16.73 -0.17
C HIS A 11 2.82 16.43 -0.23
N ASN A 12 3.68 17.41 0.11
CA ASN A 12 5.12 17.17 0.27
C ASN A 12 5.46 16.38 1.54
N CYS A 13 4.54 16.34 2.49
CA CYS A 13 4.69 15.58 3.73
C CYS A 13 4.30 14.11 3.59
N HIS A 14 3.86 13.62 2.42
CA HIS A 14 3.84 12.18 2.20
C HIS A 14 5.23 11.63 1.88
N ALA A 15 5.45 10.35 2.14
CA ALA A 15 6.71 9.70 1.83
C ALA A 15 6.48 8.36 1.12
N VAL A 16 7.31 8.06 0.11
CA VAL A 16 7.26 6.78 -0.62
C VAL A 16 8.67 6.24 -0.84
N LEU A 17 8.88 4.98 -0.48
CA LEU A 17 10.07 4.20 -0.80
C LEU A 17 9.75 3.21 -1.91
N TRP A 18 10.70 3.03 -2.83
CA TRP A 18 10.59 2.07 -3.94
C TRP A 18 11.78 1.12 -3.93
N SER A 19 11.52 -0.15 -4.21
CA SER A 19 12.61 -1.07 -4.53
C SER A 19 13.29 -0.62 -5.82
N LYS A 20 14.63 -0.76 -5.89
CA LYS A 20 15.36 -0.55 -7.15
C LYS A 20 15.16 -1.68 -8.16
N LYS A 21 14.80 -2.87 -7.65
CA LYS A 21 14.51 -4.06 -8.46
C LYS A 21 13.03 -4.10 -8.79
N SER A 22 12.72 -4.59 -9.99
CA SER A 22 11.39 -5.01 -10.38
C SER A 22 11.20 -6.50 -10.11
N PHE A 23 9.97 -6.87 -9.80
CA PHE A 23 9.54 -8.24 -9.51
C PHE A 23 8.42 -8.61 -10.47
N ALA A 24 8.33 -9.87 -10.88
CA ALA A 24 7.35 -10.35 -11.84
C ALA A 24 6.63 -11.60 -11.32
N GLY A 25 5.46 -11.89 -11.90
CA GLY A 25 4.70 -13.11 -11.61
C GLY A 25 4.12 -13.17 -10.21
N THR A 26 3.99 -14.39 -9.70
CA THR A 26 3.56 -14.67 -8.33
C THR A 26 4.65 -14.25 -7.35
N MET A 27 4.25 -13.63 -6.24
CA MET A 27 5.20 -13.17 -5.23
C MET A 27 4.73 -13.35 -3.81
N LYS A 28 5.70 -13.55 -2.93
CA LYS A 28 5.55 -13.47 -1.48
C LYS A 28 6.37 -12.29 -0.97
N VAL A 29 5.73 -11.41 -0.21
CA VAL A 29 6.39 -10.26 0.43
C VAL A 29 6.11 -10.33 1.92
N SER A 30 7.15 -10.39 2.74
CA SER A 30 7.00 -10.35 4.20
C SER A 30 7.93 -9.35 4.87
N PHE A 31 7.47 -8.77 5.97
CA PHE A 31 8.24 -7.84 6.77
C PHE A 31 7.67 -7.70 8.18
N GLU A 32 8.54 -7.35 9.12
CA GLU A 32 8.14 -6.87 10.44
C GLU A 32 7.70 -5.41 10.34
N PHE A 33 6.58 -5.08 10.98
CA PHE A 33 6.02 -3.75 11.06
C PHE A 33 5.75 -3.35 12.50
N THR A 34 6.18 -2.15 12.86
CA THR A 34 5.81 -1.49 14.12
C THR A 34 5.29 -0.09 13.80
N ARG A 35 4.03 0.20 14.14
CA ARG A 35 3.52 1.58 14.13
C ARG A 35 4.11 2.33 15.33
N LEU A 36 4.72 3.49 15.10
CA LEU A 36 5.37 4.30 16.14
C LEU A 36 4.61 5.58 16.47
N ASP A 37 3.79 6.07 15.56
CA ASP A 37 2.85 7.16 15.84
C ASP A 37 1.67 6.68 16.71
N SER A 38 0.99 7.65 17.31
CA SER A 38 -0.25 7.45 18.08
C SER A 38 -1.48 8.05 17.40
N ILE A 39 -1.39 8.48 16.13
CA ILE A 39 -2.49 9.15 15.43
C ILE A 39 -3.40 8.15 14.73
N ASN A 40 -4.69 8.18 15.00
CA ASN A 40 -5.66 7.32 14.33
C ASN A 40 -6.22 8.04 13.10
N ARG A 41 -5.31 8.51 12.26
CA ARG A 41 -5.60 9.13 10.97
C ARG A 41 -4.66 8.63 9.91
N PHE A 42 -5.10 8.76 8.66
CA PHE A 42 -4.30 8.52 7.46
C PHE A 42 -3.76 7.09 7.35
N VAL A 43 -2.98 6.82 6.29
CA VAL A 43 -2.74 5.44 5.85
C VAL A 43 -1.26 5.09 5.68
N ASN A 44 -0.93 3.82 5.94
CA ASN A 44 0.25 3.17 5.38
C ASN A 44 -0.20 2.33 4.16
N ILE A 45 0.66 2.23 3.16
CA ILE A 45 0.36 1.55 1.90
C ILE A 45 1.53 0.69 1.46
N ILE A 46 1.26 -0.53 1.00
CA ILE A 46 2.17 -1.30 0.17
C ILE A 46 1.67 -1.35 -1.27
N TYR A 47 2.58 -1.13 -2.21
CA TYR A 47 2.35 -1.22 -3.65
C TYR A 47 3.04 -2.45 -4.22
N PHE A 48 2.32 -3.21 -5.04
CA PHE A 48 2.84 -4.38 -5.75
C PHE A 48 2.93 -4.08 -7.25
N GLN A 49 4.06 -4.46 -7.85
CA GLN A 49 4.28 -4.43 -9.30
C GLN A 49 3.93 -3.08 -9.91
N ALA A 50 4.50 -2.03 -9.32
CA ALA A 50 4.11 -0.66 -9.65
C ALA A 50 4.64 -0.22 -11.01
N ASN A 51 3.75 0.26 -11.87
CA ASN A 51 4.09 0.92 -13.14
C ASN A 51 3.38 2.26 -13.27
N GLY A 52 3.81 3.11 -14.21
CA GLY A 52 2.94 4.14 -14.77
C GLY A 52 1.89 3.53 -15.69
N THR A 53 0.88 4.31 -16.07
CA THR A 53 -0.12 3.89 -17.06
C THR A 53 0.50 3.62 -18.44
N GLY A 54 1.62 4.26 -18.76
CA GLY A 54 2.22 4.29 -20.09
C GLY A 54 1.67 5.44 -20.95
N GLU A 55 0.83 6.30 -20.39
CA GLU A 55 0.20 7.41 -21.09
C GLU A 55 0.89 8.74 -20.74
N GLY A 56 1.03 9.61 -21.74
CA GLY A 56 1.66 10.91 -21.56
C GLY A 56 3.06 10.81 -20.93
N PRO A 57 3.34 11.54 -19.83
CA PRO A 57 4.64 11.50 -19.18
C PRO A 57 4.81 10.31 -18.21
N TYR A 58 3.78 9.50 -18.00
CA TYR A 58 3.74 8.41 -17.00
C TYR A 58 4.22 7.09 -17.59
N GLN A 59 5.52 7.02 -17.89
CA GLN A 59 6.15 5.83 -18.45
C GLN A 59 5.91 4.58 -17.57
N LYS A 60 5.91 3.39 -18.20
CA LYS A 60 5.72 2.12 -17.48
C LYS A 60 6.71 1.97 -16.32
N ASP A 61 8.00 2.22 -16.56
CA ASP A 61 8.97 2.28 -15.48
C ASP A 61 8.69 3.49 -14.57
N ILE A 62 8.32 3.22 -13.31
CA ILE A 62 8.03 4.28 -12.33
C ILE A 62 9.23 5.19 -12.09
N HIS A 63 10.46 4.67 -12.20
CA HIS A 63 11.66 5.44 -11.90
C HIS A 63 11.91 6.52 -12.97
N ALA A 64 11.45 6.30 -14.20
CA ALA A 64 11.58 7.24 -15.30
C ALA A 64 10.81 8.56 -15.09
N TRP A 65 9.77 8.56 -14.24
CA TRP A 65 8.98 9.75 -13.93
C TRP A 65 8.99 10.10 -12.44
N GLN A 66 10.11 9.80 -11.75
CA GLN A 66 10.33 10.19 -10.36
C GLN A 66 10.21 11.69 -10.12
N GLU A 67 10.57 12.53 -11.11
CA GLU A 67 10.49 13.98 -11.02
C GLU A 67 9.06 14.49 -10.84
N LEU A 68 8.08 13.84 -11.48
CA LEU A 68 6.66 14.16 -11.32
C LEU A 68 6.10 13.73 -9.97
N ARG A 69 6.87 12.96 -9.19
CA ARG A 69 6.51 12.46 -7.86
C ARG A 69 7.33 13.11 -6.75
N LYS A 70 8.07 14.20 -7.05
CA LYS A 70 8.73 15.05 -6.04
C LYS A 70 7.74 15.58 -5.00
N THR A 71 6.55 15.96 -5.44
CA THR A 71 5.39 16.15 -4.57
C THR A 71 4.51 14.90 -4.70
N PRO A 72 4.56 13.97 -3.72
CA PRO A 72 3.88 12.68 -3.79
C PRO A 72 2.36 12.78 -3.57
N PHE A 73 1.66 13.66 -4.28
CA PHE A 73 0.21 13.86 -4.16
C PHE A 73 -0.56 12.58 -4.52
N MET A 74 -1.49 12.14 -3.65
CA MET A 74 -2.24 10.89 -3.82
C MET A 74 -2.95 10.78 -5.18
N LYS A 75 -3.51 11.89 -5.67
CA LYS A 75 -4.19 11.97 -6.96
C LYS A 75 -3.29 11.52 -8.12
N THR A 76 -2.05 11.98 -8.14
CA THR A 76 -1.06 11.57 -9.14
C THR A 76 -0.90 10.05 -9.21
N TYR A 77 -1.03 9.35 -8.07
CA TYR A 77 -0.82 7.91 -7.99
C TYR A 77 -2.04 7.14 -8.46
N PHE A 78 -3.23 7.43 -7.92
CA PHE A 78 -4.42 6.66 -8.29
C PHE A 78 -4.92 6.96 -9.71
N GLU A 79 -4.53 8.09 -10.32
CA GLU A 79 -4.87 8.40 -11.71
C GLU A 79 -3.85 7.85 -12.72
N ASN A 80 -2.57 7.74 -12.34
CA ASN A 80 -1.51 7.52 -13.32
C ASN A 80 -0.61 6.30 -13.05
N MET A 81 -0.95 5.47 -12.06
CA MET A 81 -0.23 4.23 -11.81
C MET A 81 -1.03 2.98 -12.15
N ASP A 82 -0.32 1.99 -12.65
CA ASP A 82 -0.80 0.65 -12.98
C ASP A 82 -0.20 -0.31 -11.96
N LEU A 83 -0.93 -0.55 -10.87
CA LEU A 83 -0.47 -1.32 -9.70
C LEU A 83 -1.61 -1.90 -8.87
N LEU A 84 -1.28 -2.86 -7.99
CA LEU A 84 -2.14 -3.31 -6.90
C LEU A 84 -1.66 -2.68 -5.59
N HIS A 85 -2.60 -2.14 -4.81
CA HIS A 85 -2.35 -1.39 -3.58
C HIS A 85 -3.07 -2.08 -2.43
N VAL A 86 -2.38 -2.27 -1.29
CA VAL A 86 -3.00 -2.60 0.00
C VAL A 86 -2.74 -1.50 1.04
N SER A 87 -3.80 -0.87 1.53
CA SER A 87 -3.80 -0.01 2.71
C SER A 87 -3.80 -0.88 3.96
N PHE A 88 -2.98 -0.54 4.95
CA PHE A 88 -2.92 -1.21 6.25
C PHE A 88 -2.54 -0.21 7.34
N ALA A 89 -2.83 -0.52 8.62
CA ALA A 89 -2.73 0.46 9.71
C ALA A 89 -3.33 1.82 9.31
N ALA A 90 -4.47 1.74 8.63
CA ALA A 90 -5.13 2.81 7.92
C ALA A 90 -6.38 3.23 8.67
N PHE A 91 -6.61 4.54 8.70
CA PHE A 91 -7.70 5.17 9.45
C PHE A 91 -8.34 6.25 8.57
N GLY A 92 -9.47 6.79 9.04
CA GLY A 92 -10.09 7.97 8.43
C GLY A 92 -9.15 9.19 8.37
N ASN A 93 -9.61 10.25 7.69
CA ASN A 93 -8.84 11.49 7.61
C ASN A 93 -9.05 12.40 8.83
N ASP A 94 -10.15 12.22 9.56
CA ASP A 94 -10.61 13.13 10.60
C ASP A 94 -10.89 12.40 11.92
N ASN A 95 -10.98 13.16 13.01
CA ASN A 95 -11.52 12.75 14.32
C ASN A 95 -10.78 11.65 15.12
N ASP A 96 -9.64 11.14 14.65
CA ASP A 96 -8.84 10.11 15.38
C ASP A 96 -9.69 8.90 15.86
N ASP A 97 -10.69 8.52 15.06
CA ASP A 97 -11.55 7.38 15.36
C ASP A 97 -10.70 6.09 15.43
N PRO A 98 -10.85 5.23 16.46
CA PRO A 98 -10.15 3.96 16.53
C PRO A 98 -10.44 2.99 15.37
N GLU A 99 -11.50 3.20 14.58
CA GLU A 99 -11.85 2.33 13.45
C GLU A 99 -10.75 2.27 12.39
N ASP A 100 -9.91 1.23 12.48
CA ASP A 100 -8.86 0.95 11.52
C ASP A 100 -9.35 0.03 10.40
N TYR A 101 -8.63 0.02 9.28
CA TYR A 101 -8.97 -0.85 8.17
C TYR A 101 -7.78 -1.38 7.37
N ILE A 102 -8.04 -2.47 6.65
CA ILE A 102 -7.20 -3.02 5.59
C ILE A 102 -8.04 -3.04 4.31
N ARG A 103 -7.52 -2.44 3.24
CA ARG A 103 -8.26 -2.29 1.97
C ARG A 103 -7.36 -2.50 0.77
N VAL A 104 -7.88 -3.18 -0.23
CA VAL A 104 -7.18 -3.42 -1.49
C VAL A 104 -7.78 -2.56 -2.59
N ARG A 105 -6.92 -1.96 -3.44
CA ARG A 105 -7.36 -1.23 -4.64
C ARG A 105 -6.51 -1.59 -5.85
N ARG A 106 -7.15 -1.64 -7.02
CA ARG A 106 -6.50 -1.79 -8.33
C ARG A 106 -6.51 -0.48 -9.10
N TYR A 107 -5.38 0.23 -9.08
CA TYR A 107 -5.21 1.46 -9.85
C TYR A 107 -5.12 1.18 -11.36
N PRO A 108 -5.27 2.16 -12.25
CA PRO A 108 -5.71 3.53 -11.99
C PRO A 108 -7.24 3.63 -11.95
N VAL A 109 -7.74 4.79 -11.54
CA VAL A 109 -9.07 5.24 -11.93
C VAL A 109 -9.10 5.51 -13.44
N ARG A 110 -10.26 5.29 -14.05
CA ARG A 110 -10.48 5.48 -15.50
C ARG A 110 -11.85 6.09 -15.72
N GLN A 111 -12.14 6.51 -16.96
CA GLN A 111 -13.46 7.04 -17.31
C GLN A 111 -14.60 6.05 -17.01
N ASP A 112 -14.33 4.75 -17.13
CA ASP A 112 -15.26 3.65 -16.85
C ASP A 112 -15.20 3.12 -15.41
N ARG A 113 -14.29 3.63 -14.58
CA ARG A 113 -14.04 3.11 -13.23
C ARG A 113 -13.57 4.21 -12.26
N SER A 114 -14.49 4.67 -11.43
CA SER A 114 -14.24 5.69 -10.40
C SER A 114 -13.35 5.18 -9.25
N PHE A 115 -12.97 6.09 -8.34
CA PHE A 115 -12.11 5.76 -7.20
C PHE A 115 -12.73 4.71 -6.26
N ASP A 116 -14.05 4.69 -6.09
CA ASP A 116 -14.68 3.68 -5.25
C ASP A 116 -14.72 2.33 -5.95
N GLN A 117 -14.91 2.32 -7.27
CA GLN A 117 -15.00 1.11 -8.10
C GLN A 117 -13.66 0.41 -8.39
N ILE A 118 -12.53 1.03 -8.02
CA ILE A 118 -11.22 0.37 -8.03
C ILE A 118 -10.94 -0.41 -6.74
N GLU A 119 -11.88 -0.45 -5.79
CA GLU A 119 -11.79 -1.33 -4.61
C GLU A 119 -11.85 -2.79 -5.03
N VAL A 120 -11.04 -3.61 -4.38
CA VAL A 120 -11.20 -5.06 -4.39
C VAL A 120 -11.78 -5.43 -3.04
N GLU A 121 -13.06 -5.79 -3.05
CA GLU A 121 -13.82 -6.10 -1.84
C GLU A 121 -13.40 -7.46 -1.23
N PRO A 122 -13.52 -7.62 0.10
CA PRO A 122 -14.04 -6.65 1.07
C PRO A 122 -12.96 -5.72 1.65
N THR A 123 -13.38 -4.56 2.16
CA THR A 123 -12.60 -3.85 3.18
C THR A 123 -12.78 -4.54 4.53
N ILE A 124 -11.68 -4.70 5.26
CA ILE A 124 -11.68 -5.27 6.61
C ILE A 124 -11.56 -4.10 7.59
N PHE A 125 -12.54 -3.94 8.47
CA PHE A 125 -12.58 -2.87 9.47
C PHE A 125 -12.33 -3.43 10.88
N ASN A 126 -11.98 -2.57 11.83
CA ASN A 126 -11.88 -2.86 13.26
C ASN A 126 -10.99 -4.08 13.54
N THR A 127 -9.79 -4.03 12.96
CA THR A 127 -8.84 -5.14 12.98
C THR A 127 -8.10 -5.23 14.32
N ASP A 128 -7.85 -4.09 14.98
CA ASP A 128 -7.04 -3.98 16.20
C ASP A 128 -5.61 -4.57 16.06
N LEU A 129 -5.13 -4.79 14.83
CA LEU A 129 -3.87 -5.49 14.57
C LEU A 129 -2.64 -4.59 14.70
N PHE A 130 -2.81 -3.26 14.61
CA PHE A 130 -1.71 -2.31 14.45
C PHE A 130 -1.57 -1.35 15.63
N LEU A 131 -1.50 -1.90 16.84
CA LEU A 131 -1.32 -1.13 18.06
C LEU A 131 0.05 -0.41 18.10
N PRO A 132 0.11 0.84 18.59
CA PRO A 132 1.37 1.58 18.72
C PRO A 132 2.42 0.80 19.54
N ASN A 133 3.67 0.81 19.06
CA ASN A 133 4.83 0.14 19.65
C ASN A 133 4.72 -1.39 19.77
N LYS A 134 3.72 -2.02 19.14
CA LYS A 134 3.65 -3.48 18.98
C LYS A 134 4.14 -3.86 17.60
N THR A 135 4.99 -4.88 17.55
CA THR A 135 5.53 -5.41 16.29
C THR A 135 4.70 -6.58 15.84
N VAL A 136 4.29 -6.57 14.58
CA VAL A 136 3.64 -7.68 13.89
C VAL A 136 4.45 -8.08 12.66
N GLU A 137 4.31 -9.32 12.20
CA GLU A 137 4.83 -9.75 10.91
C GLU A 137 3.69 -9.75 9.88
N LEU A 138 3.84 -8.98 8.80
CA LEU A 138 2.92 -9.04 7.66
C LEU A 138 3.53 -9.94 6.60
N CYS A 139 2.69 -10.81 6.03
CA CYS A 139 3.06 -11.70 4.94
C CYS A 139 1.96 -11.65 3.87
N PHE A 140 2.30 -11.09 2.72
CA PHE A 140 1.45 -11.03 1.54
C PHE A 140 1.86 -12.12 0.55
N ILE A 141 0.89 -12.84 -0.01
CA ILE A 141 1.08 -13.73 -1.16
C ILE A 141 0.17 -13.23 -2.28
N LYS A 142 0.75 -12.78 -3.38
CA LYS A 142 0.03 -12.27 -4.54
C LYS A 142 0.28 -13.16 -5.75
N THR A 143 -0.79 -13.72 -6.32
CA THR A 143 -0.78 -14.47 -7.58
C THR A 143 -1.39 -13.60 -8.69
N GLN A 144 -1.81 -14.23 -9.79
CA GLN A 144 -2.67 -13.56 -10.78
C GLN A 144 -4.10 -13.38 -10.26
N ASN A 145 -4.62 -14.37 -9.51
CA ASN A 145 -6.03 -14.47 -9.15
C ASN A 145 -6.28 -14.32 -7.65
N ASP A 146 -5.23 -14.17 -6.84
CA ASP A 146 -5.34 -14.17 -5.40
C ASP A 146 -4.42 -13.14 -4.77
N LEU A 147 -4.91 -12.51 -3.71
CA LEU A 147 -4.09 -11.85 -2.71
C LEU A 147 -4.43 -12.43 -1.35
N ALA A 148 -3.47 -13.07 -0.70
CA ALA A 148 -3.59 -13.50 0.69
C ALA A 148 -2.74 -12.61 1.59
N LEU A 149 -3.24 -12.34 2.79
CA LEU A 149 -2.56 -11.64 3.87
C LEU A 149 -2.61 -12.48 5.13
N GLU A 150 -1.45 -12.74 5.70
CA GLU A 150 -1.29 -13.26 7.05
C GLU A 150 -0.59 -12.20 7.91
N ILE A 151 -1.11 -11.98 9.13
CA ILE A 151 -0.52 -11.11 10.13
C ILE A 151 -0.33 -11.92 11.41
N THR A 152 0.91 -11.97 11.91
CA THR A 152 1.25 -12.69 13.16
C THR A 152 1.96 -11.77 14.16
N GLY A 153 2.12 -12.24 15.40
CA GLY A 153 2.75 -11.48 16.49
C GLY A 153 1.78 -10.70 17.39
N GLY A 154 0.48 -10.69 17.05
CA GLY A 154 -0.61 -10.28 17.94
C GLY A 154 -1.05 -11.38 18.90
N GLU A 155 -2.20 -11.21 19.56
CA GLU A 155 -2.79 -12.23 20.43
C GLU A 155 -3.15 -13.52 19.67
N SER A 156 -3.60 -13.36 18.42
CA SER A 156 -3.90 -14.45 17.50
C SER A 156 -3.41 -14.12 16.09
N PRO A 157 -3.08 -15.13 15.27
CA PRO A 157 -2.78 -14.90 13.86
C PRO A 157 -4.06 -14.48 13.14
N PHE A 158 -3.93 -13.47 12.28
CA PHE A 158 -4.98 -13.01 11.38
C PHE A 158 -4.68 -13.48 9.96
N TYR A 159 -5.70 -13.97 9.26
CA TYR A 159 -5.60 -14.38 7.87
C TYR A 159 -6.78 -13.87 7.06
N HIS A 160 -6.52 -13.35 5.87
CA HIS A 160 -7.55 -12.99 4.91
C HIS A 160 -7.09 -13.23 3.46
N HIS A 161 -8.06 -13.41 2.57
CA HIS A 161 -7.86 -13.64 1.14
C HIS A 161 -8.85 -12.81 0.31
N TRP A 162 -8.34 -12.19 -0.75
CA TRP A 162 -9.11 -11.49 -1.78
C TRP A 162 -9.00 -12.25 -3.11
N ASP A 163 -10.14 -12.42 -3.77
CA ASP A 163 -10.22 -12.92 -5.14
C ASP A 163 -9.88 -11.79 -6.15
N LEU A 164 -8.86 -12.02 -6.96
CA LEU A 164 -8.41 -11.13 -8.02
C LEU A 164 -8.79 -11.63 -9.42
N SER A 165 -9.52 -12.74 -9.55
CA SER A 165 -9.86 -13.34 -10.85
C SER A 165 -10.62 -12.40 -11.79
N GLY A 166 -11.43 -11.49 -11.24
CA GLY A 166 -12.14 -10.43 -11.96
C GLY A 166 -11.39 -9.09 -12.01
N VAL A 167 -10.18 -9.01 -11.46
CA VAL A 167 -9.39 -7.78 -11.34
C VAL A 167 -8.34 -7.74 -12.44
N ASP A 168 -8.18 -6.59 -13.09
CA ASP A 168 -7.15 -6.41 -14.13
C ASP A 168 -5.76 -6.80 -13.56
N PRO A 169 -5.01 -7.73 -14.18
CA PRO A 169 -3.77 -8.21 -13.60
C PRO A 169 -2.67 -7.15 -13.64
N THR A 170 -1.76 -7.22 -12.66
CA THR A 170 -0.43 -6.60 -12.71
C THR A 170 0.61 -7.69 -12.87
N PHE A 171 1.58 -7.51 -13.77
CA PHE A 171 2.50 -8.59 -14.15
C PHE A 171 3.92 -8.42 -13.64
N ASN A 172 4.41 -7.18 -13.58
CA ASN A 172 5.78 -6.89 -13.16
C ASN A 172 5.90 -5.46 -12.64
N GLY A 173 6.97 -5.15 -11.91
CA GLY A 173 7.31 -3.80 -11.48
C GLY A 173 7.90 -3.78 -10.07
N PRO A 174 8.39 -2.62 -9.59
CA PRO A 174 8.88 -2.48 -8.23
C PRO A 174 7.79 -2.69 -7.16
N ILE A 175 8.24 -2.92 -5.93
CA ILE A 175 7.40 -2.83 -4.73
C ILE A 175 7.63 -1.47 -4.10
N GLY A 176 6.56 -0.87 -3.56
CA GLY A 176 6.63 0.40 -2.86
C GLY A 176 6.04 0.34 -1.46
N ILE A 177 6.57 1.15 -0.55
CA ILE A 177 5.96 1.42 0.76
C ILE A 177 5.71 2.91 0.85
N ARG A 178 4.48 3.30 1.14
CA ARG A 178 4.06 4.69 1.29
C ARG A 178 3.50 4.94 2.67
N GLN A 179 3.75 6.14 3.16
CA GLN A 179 3.14 6.73 4.35
C GLN A 179 2.51 8.06 3.99
N MET A 180 1.27 8.27 4.41
CA MET A 180 0.73 9.62 4.46
C MET A 180 1.44 10.44 5.55
N TRP A 181 1.33 11.77 5.47
CA TRP A 181 1.90 12.70 6.45
C TRP A 181 1.60 12.25 7.89
N GLN A 182 2.46 12.66 8.81
CA GLN A 182 2.41 12.38 10.25
C GLN A 182 2.54 10.90 10.64
N LYS A 183 2.39 9.95 9.70
CA LYS A 183 2.65 8.54 9.98
C LYS A 183 4.13 8.31 10.24
N CYS A 184 4.42 7.44 11.20
CA CYS A 184 5.76 7.05 11.56
C CYS A 184 5.77 5.57 11.90
N SER A 185 6.54 4.79 11.14
CA SER A 185 6.57 3.35 11.31
C SER A 185 7.98 2.78 11.12
N LYS A 186 8.18 1.58 11.64
CA LYS A 186 9.42 0.82 11.50
C LYS A 186 9.14 -0.43 10.68
N TYR A 187 9.93 -0.62 9.64
CA TYR A 187 9.96 -1.82 8.81
C TYR A 187 11.28 -2.54 9.03
N LYS A 188 11.24 -3.86 9.16
CA LYS A 188 12.42 -4.70 9.33
C LYS A 188 12.26 -6.00 8.55
N ASN A 189 13.40 -6.63 8.23
CA ASN A 189 13.44 -7.97 7.64
C ASN A 189 12.56 -8.13 6.40
N ILE A 190 12.53 -7.11 5.54
CA ILE A 190 11.77 -7.13 4.29
C ILE A 190 12.35 -8.22 3.38
N LYS A 191 11.53 -9.22 3.07
CA LYS A 191 11.85 -10.34 2.19
C LYS A 191 10.87 -10.38 1.05
N ILE A 192 11.38 -10.56 -0.16
CA ILE A 192 10.58 -10.63 -1.38
C ILE A 192 11.04 -11.88 -2.14
N PHE A 193 10.09 -12.75 -2.44
CA PHE A 193 10.29 -13.96 -3.23
C PHE A 193 9.37 -13.90 -4.45
N THR A 194 9.88 -14.33 -5.60
CA THR A 194 9.13 -14.47 -6.85
C THR A 194 9.31 -15.88 -7.39
N ALA A 195 8.28 -16.42 -8.01
CA ALA A 195 8.33 -17.71 -8.73
C ALA A 195 8.52 -17.49 -10.24
#